data_AF-A0A924I6Y9-F1
#
_entry.id   AF-A0A924I6Y9-F1
#
_cell.length_a   1.000
_cell.length_b   1.000
_cell.length_c   1.000
_cell.angle_alpha   90.00
_cell.angle_beta   90.00
_cell.angle_gamma   90.00
#
_symmetry.space_group_name_H-M   'P 1'
#
loop_
_entity.id
_entity.type
_entity.pdbx_description
1 polymer ?
#
loop_
_entity_poly.entity_id
_entity_poly.type
_entity_poly.pdbx_seq_one_letter_code
_entity_poly.pdbx_strand_id
1 'polypeptide(L)' 'MTKGENFKKNLPTAKEFKITFELDFEKEKANLKAKIYELGQKGEDVIKVKTHPFFGKMSPSEWGVLFYKHLDHHFKQFGV' A
#
# COMPACT_ATOMS: atom_id res chain seq x y z
N MET A 1 -1.69 13.59 6.31
CA MET A 1 -0.86 12.64 7.07
C MET A 1 0.56 13.12 6.94
N THR A 2 1.25 13.34 8.05
CA THR A 2 2.70 13.60 8.00
C THR A 2 3.47 12.29 8.15
N LYS A 3 4.77 12.33 7.88
CA LYS A 3 5.70 11.21 7.95
C LYS A 3 5.80 10.72 9.40
N GLY A 4 4.98 9.76 9.79
CA GLY A 4 4.97 9.19 11.15
C GLY A 4 3.59 9.00 11.78
N GLU A 5 2.55 9.65 11.26
CA GLU A 5 1.19 9.54 11.80
C GLU A 5 0.46 8.28 11.33
N ASN A 6 -0.45 7.77 12.16
CA ASN A 6 -1.35 6.68 11.81
C ASN A 6 -2.36 7.12 10.73
N PHE A 7 -2.73 6.19 9.85
CA PHE A 7 -3.77 6.41 8.84
C PHE A 7 -5.11 6.72 9.51
N LYS A 8 -5.73 7.84 9.12
CA LYS A 8 -7.04 8.24 9.65
C LYS A 8 -8.11 7.29 9.12
N LYS A 9 -9.00 6.84 10.00
CA LYS A 9 -10.20 6.08 9.61
C LYS A 9 -11.15 6.98 8.82
N ASN A 10 -11.95 6.37 7.94
CA ASN A 10 -13.03 7.02 7.17
C ASN A 10 -12.57 8.12 6.19
N LEU A 11 -11.32 8.05 5.71
CA LEU A 11 -10.90 8.89 4.59
C LEU A 11 -11.53 8.38 3.28
N PRO A 12 -11.94 9.28 2.36
CA PRO A 12 -12.45 8.86 1.07
C PRO A 12 -11.36 8.18 0.23
N THR A 13 -11.72 7.12 -0.48
CA THR A 13 -10.86 6.53 -1.52
C THR A 13 -10.62 7.55 -2.62
N ALA A 14 -9.35 7.73 -3.03
CA ALA A 14 -9.00 8.61 -4.15
C ALA A 14 -9.74 8.16 -5.42
N LYS A 15 -10.10 9.13 -6.29
CA LYS A 15 -10.98 8.86 -7.45
C LYS A 15 -10.39 7.80 -8.38
N GLU A 16 -9.07 7.80 -8.51
CA GLU A 16 -8.26 6.91 -9.34
C GLU A 16 -8.29 5.45 -8.85
N PHE A 17 -8.64 5.22 -7.57
CA PHE A 17 -8.71 3.90 -6.95
C PHE A 17 -10.15 3.42 -6.70
N LYS A 18 -11.17 4.16 -7.17
CA LYS A 18 -12.55 3.70 -7.10
C LYS A 18 -12.78 2.64 -8.17
N ILE A 19 -13.06 1.43 -7.73
CA ILE A 19 -13.43 0.32 -8.61
C ILE A 19 -14.91 0.45 -8.97
N THR A 20 -15.21 0.66 -10.25
CA THR A 20 -16.57 0.79 -10.82
C THR A 20 -16.95 -0.39 -11.71
N PHE A 21 -16.20 -1.48 -11.63
CA PHE A 21 -16.32 -2.68 -12.46
C PHE A 21 -16.06 -3.92 -11.61
N GLU A 22 -16.40 -5.10 -12.13
CA GLU A 22 -16.22 -6.35 -11.40
C GLU A 22 -14.76 -6.84 -11.44
N LEU A 23 -14.30 -7.36 -10.30
CA LEU A 23 -13.00 -7.98 -10.14
C LEU A 23 -13.17 -9.35 -9.48
N ASP A 24 -12.34 -10.32 -9.89
CA ASP A 24 -12.23 -11.60 -9.21
C ASP A 24 -11.44 -11.42 -7.91
N PHE A 25 -12.14 -11.56 -6.79
CA PHE A 25 -11.56 -11.36 -5.47
C PHE A 25 -10.40 -12.33 -5.17
N GLU A 26 -10.54 -13.61 -5.49
CA GLU A 26 -9.50 -14.61 -5.18
C GLU A 26 -8.26 -14.40 -6.05
N LYS A 27 -8.44 -13.98 -7.31
CA LYS A 27 -7.34 -13.57 -8.17
C LYS A 27 -6.60 -12.35 -7.60
N GLU A 28 -7.31 -11.29 -7.21
CA GLU A 28 -6.66 -10.08 -6.70
C GLU A 28 -6.01 -10.28 -5.32
N LYS A 29 -6.60 -11.13 -4.49
CA LYS A 29 -5.99 -11.59 -3.23
C LYS A 29 -4.69 -12.37 -3.46
N ALA A 30 -4.66 -13.25 -4.47
CA ALA A 30 -3.44 -13.96 -4.85
C ALA A 30 -2.36 -12.99 -5.38
N ASN A 31 -2.75 -12.00 -6.19
CA ASN A 31 -1.86 -10.93 -6.67
C ASN A 31 -1.24 -10.14 -5.51
N LEU A 32 -2.07 -9.71 -4.54
CA LEU A 32 -1.62 -8.99 -3.35
C LEU A 32 -0.60 -9.81 -2.56
N LYS A 33 -0.89 -11.10 -2.28
CA LYS A 33 0.04 -12.00 -1.60
C LYS A 33 1.38 -12.11 -2.33
N ALA A 34 1.35 -12.33 -3.65
CA ALA A 34 2.57 -12.43 -4.46
C ALA A 34 3.42 -11.15 -4.36
N LYS A 35 2.80 -9.97 -4.35
CA LYS A 35 3.49 -8.69 -4.21
C LYS A 35 4.08 -8.49 -2.82
N ILE A 36 3.39 -8.90 -1.76
CA ILE A 36 3.91 -8.89 -0.39
C ILE A 36 5.15 -9.80 -0.29
N TYR A 37 5.08 -11.01 -0.85
CA TYR A 37 6.23 -11.94 -0.87
C TYR A 37 7.40 -11.43 -1.71
N GLU A 38 7.13 -10.79 -2.85
CA GLU A 38 8.17 -10.18 -3.68
C GLU A 38 8.92 -9.07 -2.93
N LEU A 39 8.18 -8.17 -2.26
CA LEU A 39 8.76 -7.12 -1.43
C LEU A 39 9.56 -7.69 -0.26
N GLY A 40 9.05 -8.72 0.41
CA GLY A 40 9.75 -9.37 1.53
C GLY A 40 11.03 -10.10 1.13
N GLN A 41 11.08 -10.72 -0.06
CA GLN A 41 12.24 -11.47 -0.53
C GLN A 41 13.32 -10.59 -1.15
N LYS A 42 12.92 -9.60 -1.97
CA LYS A 42 13.85 -8.75 -2.73
C LYS A 42 14.16 -7.44 -2.01
N GLY A 43 13.47 -7.13 -0.92
CA GLY A 43 13.74 -5.95 -0.09
C GLY A 43 13.56 -4.63 -0.84
N GLU A 44 14.39 -3.65 -0.50
CA GLU A 44 14.31 -2.30 -1.04
C GLU A 44 14.65 -2.21 -2.55
N ASP A 45 15.36 -3.19 -3.10
CA ASP A 45 15.84 -3.18 -4.50
C ASP A 45 14.71 -3.20 -5.54
N VAL A 46 13.52 -3.71 -5.17
CA VAL A 46 12.35 -3.67 -6.06
C VAL A 46 11.67 -2.30 -6.10
N ILE A 47 11.98 -1.40 -5.17
CA ILE A 47 11.33 -0.09 -5.06
C ILE A 47 12.05 0.90 -5.99
N LYS A 48 11.51 1.05 -7.21
CA LYS A 48 12.07 1.94 -8.24
C LYS A 48 11.50 3.36 -8.20
N VAL A 49 10.38 3.56 -7.51
CA VAL A 49 9.68 4.85 -7.45
C VAL A 49 10.30 5.72 -6.37
N LYS A 50 10.78 6.91 -6.74
CA LYS A 50 11.45 7.83 -5.81
C LYS A 50 10.56 8.95 -5.26
N THR A 51 9.39 9.18 -5.88
CA THR A 51 8.49 10.28 -5.53
C THR A 51 7.08 9.74 -5.34
N HIS A 52 6.56 9.84 -4.13
CA HIS A 52 5.17 9.55 -3.81
C HIS A 52 4.29 10.77 -4.11
N PRO A 53 3.09 10.60 -4.72
CA PRO A 53 2.24 11.72 -5.10
C PRO A 53 1.81 12.61 -3.93
N PHE A 54 1.60 12.02 -2.75
CA PHE A 54 1.23 12.74 -1.53
C PHE A 54 2.42 13.14 -0.62
N PHE A 55 3.47 12.32 -0.53
CA PHE A 55 4.55 12.50 0.46
C PHE A 55 5.84 13.05 -0.16
N GLY A 56 5.88 13.27 -1.47
CA GLY A 56 7.06 13.79 -2.18
C GLY A 56 8.17 12.74 -2.28
N LYS A 57 9.43 13.21 -2.30
CA LYS A 57 10.59 12.31 -2.40
C LYS A 57 10.68 11.41 -1.18
N MET A 58 10.88 10.11 -1.41
CA MET A 58 11.00 9.10 -0.36
C MET A 58 12.15 8.15 -0.69
N SER A 59 12.89 7.73 0.34
CA SER A 59 13.87 6.65 0.20
C SER A 59 13.17 5.28 0.05
N PRO A 60 13.82 4.26 -0.53
CA PRO A 60 13.28 2.91 -0.59
C PRO A 60 12.84 2.38 0.79
N SER A 61 13.62 2.64 1.84
CA SER A 61 13.26 2.28 3.21
C SER A 61 11.98 2.96 3.70
N GLU A 62 11.81 4.25 3.41
CA GLU A 62 10.59 4.98 3.76
C GLU A 62 9.36 4.46 3.02
N TRP A 63 9.55 4.03 1.76
CA TRP A 63 8.51 3.33 1.00
C TRP A 63 8.16 1.98 1.62
N GLY A 64 9.15 1.19 2.05
CA GLY A 64 8.93 -0.08 2.72
C GLY A 64 8.09 0.08 3.99
N VAL A 65 8.45 1.07 4.84
CA VAL A 65 7.68 1.40 6.04
C VAL A 65 6.26 1.87 5.70
N LEU A 66 6.11 2.71 4.67
CA LEU A 66 4.81 3.19 4.21
C LEU A 66 3.92 2.03 3.75
N PHE A 67 4.44 1.12 2.93
CA PHE A 67 3.69 -0.04 2.44
C PHE A 67 3.21 -0.93 3.59
N TYR A 68 4.09 -1.25 4.54
CA TYR A 68 3.72 -2.03 5.71
C TYR A 68 2.60 -1.35 6.51
N LYS A 69 2.77 -0.07 6.87
CA LYS A 69 1.77 0.67 7.68
C LYS A 69 0.43 0.83 6.95
N HIS A 70 0.47 1.06 5.64
CA HIS A 70 -0.75 1.23 4.83
C HIS A 70 -1.52 -0.08 4.70
N LEU A 71 -0.81 -1.19 4.49
CA LEU A 71 -1.40 -2.51 4.41
C LEU A 71 -2.01 -2.93 5.76
N ASP A 72 -1.28 -2.77 6.86
CA ASP A 72 -1.75 -3.05 8.22
C ASP A 72 -2.99 -2.22 8.58
N HIS A 73 -3.03 -0.94 8.20
CA HIS A 73 -4.21 -0.10 8.35
C HIS A 73 -5.44 -0.71 7.67
N HIS A 74 -5.30 -1.18 6.43
CA HIS A 74 -6.41 -1.78 5.70
C HIS A 74 -6.84 -3.13 6.26
N PHE A 75 -5.91 -4.01 6.65
CA PHE A 75 -6.28 -5.27 7.30
C PHE A 75 -7.06 -5.03 8.60
N LYS A 76 -6.61 -4.09 9.44
CA LYS A 76 -7.34 -3.67 10.65
C LYS A 76 -8.70 -3.05 10.33
N GLN A 77 -8.81 -2.25 9.27
CA GLN A 77 -10.07 -1.65 8.84
C GLN A 77 -11.10 -2.72 8.45
N PHE A 78 -10.66 -3.78 7.77
CA PHE A 78 -11.52 -4.86 7.28
C PHE A 78 -11.65 -6.04 8.25
N GLY A 79 -10.93 -6.02 9.38
CA GLY A 79 -10.99 -7.08 10.39
C GLY A 79 -10.30 -8.38 9.97
N VAL A 80 -9.21 -8.27 9.20
CA VAL A 80 -8.36 -9.39 8.76
C VAL A 80 -7.17 -9.56 9.69
#